data_AF-A0A7V6CE18-F1
#
_entry.id   AF-A0A7V6CE18-F1
#
_cell.length_a   1.000
_cell.length_b   1.000
_cell.length_c   1.000
_cell.angle_alpha   90.00
_cell.angle_beta   90.00
_cell.angle_gamma   90.00
#
_symmetry.space_group_name_H-M   'P 1'
#
loop_
_entity.id
_entity.type
_entity.pdbx_description
1 polymer ?
#
loop_
_entity_poly.entity_id
_entity_poly.type
_entity_poly.pdbx_seq_one_letter_code
_entity_poly.pdbx_strand_id
1 'polypeptide(L)' 'MEKVKEETKRIKAIPCEVYSRVVGYFRPIQNWNLGKQQEFRERKTVKIDSYMKIKAGSKI' A
#
# COMPACT_ATOMS: atom_id res chain seq x y z
N MET A 1 9.04 -30.31 -47.52
CA MET A 1 8.78 -29.18 -46.62
C MET A 1 8.24 -29.76 -45.31
N GLU A 2 9.12 -30.04 -44.36
CA GLU A 2 8.73 -30.49 -43.03
C GLU A 2 8.19 -29.30 -42.22
N LYS A 3 7.02 -29.48 -41.61
CA LYS A 3 6.41 -28.48 -40.72
C LYS A 3 7.06 -28.59 -39.35
N VAL A 4 7.80 -27.56 -38.95
CA VAL A 4 8.32 -27.41 -37.58
C VAL A 4 7.12 -27.25 -36.64
N LYS A 5 6.97 -28.18 -35.69
CA LYS A 5 5.94 -28.10 -34.64
C LYS A 5 6.39 -27.06 -33.61
N GLU A 6 5.68 -25.96 -33.54
CA GLU A 6 5.92 -24.91 -32.56
C GLU A 6 5.38 -25.34 -31.19
N GLU A 7 6.28 -25.79 -30.31
CA GLU A 7 5.92 -26.19 -28.94
C GLU A 7 5.69 -24.94 -28.08
N THR A 8 4.43 -24.57 -27.88
CA THR A 8 4.06 -23.48 -26.99
C THR A 8 4.24 -23.89 -25.52
N LYS A 9 5.35 -23.43 -24.92
CA LYS A 9 5.60 -23.57 -23.47
C LYS A 9 4.56 -22.77 -22.68
N ARG A 10 3.80 -23.41 -21.78
CA ARG A 10 2.91 -22.71 -20.84
C ARG A 10 3.75 -21.93 -19.83
N ILE A 11 3.73 -20.61 -19.93
CA ILE A 11 4.37 -19.71 -18.95
C ILE A 11 3.35 -19.46 -17.82
N LYS A 12 3.75 -19.72 -16.58
CA LYS A 12 2.95 -19.40 -15.40
C LYS A 12 3.16 -17.93 -15.04
N ALA A 13 2.21 -17.07 -15.41
CA ALA A 13 2.21 -15.69 -14.95
C ALA A 13 1.76 -15.63 -13.49
N ILE A 14 2.59 -15.05 -12.62
CA ILE A 14 2.30 -14.83 -11.20
C ILE A 14 2.05 -13.33 -11.02
N PRO A 15 0.94 -12.91 -10.42
CA PRO A 15 0.68 -11.50 -10.15
C PRO A 15 1.70 -10.96 -9.14
N CYS A 16 2.16 -9.73 -9.35
CA CYS A 16 3.06 -9.06 -8.42
C CYS A 16 2.31 -8.68 -7.13
N GLU A 17 2.87 -9.04 -5.98
CA GLU A 17 2.35 -8.62 -4.68
C GLU A 17 2.88 -7.22 -4.34
N VAL A 18 1.96 -6.27 -4.18
CA VAL A 18 2.30 -4.87 -3.86
C VAL A 18 2.14 -4.61 -2.37
N TYR A 19 3.17 -4.04 -1.75
CA TYR A 19 3.22 -3.73 -0.33
C TYR A 19 3.23 -2.22 -0.10
N SER A 20 2.58 -1.78 0.98
CA SER A 20 2.61 -0.40 1.45
C SER A 20 2.91 -0.31 2.94
N ARG A 21 3.55 0.78 3.37
CA ARG A 21 3.91 1.05 4.76
C ARG A 21 2.87 1.98 5.39
N VAL A 22 2.12 1.48 6.37
CA VAL A 22 0.96 2.21 6.96
C VAL A 22 1.21 2.68 8.40
N VAL A 23 1.70 1.82 9.30
CA VAL A 23 1.97 2.12 10.73
C VAL A 23 3.33 1.56 11.17
N GLY A 24 4.36 1.82 10.36
CA GLY A 24 5.74 1.43 10.68
C GLY A 24 6.21 0.08 10.13
N TYR A 25 5.35 -0.69 9.47
CA TYR A 25 5.72 -1.93 8.76
C TYR A 25 4.99 -2.08 7.43
N PHE A 26 5.51 -2.96 6.58
CA PHE A 26 4.95 -3.28 5.27
C PHE A 26 3.80 -4.27 5.40
N ARG A 27 2.67 -3.97 4.74
CA ARG A 27 1.53 -4.89 4.58
C ARG A 27 1.15 -5.03 3.11
N PRO A 28 0.69 -6.23 2.68
CA PRO A 28 0.21 -6.44 1.33
C PRO A 28 -1.10 -5.65 1.12
N ILE A 29 -1.16 -4.90 0.02
CA ILE A 29 -2.30 -4.03 -0.31
C ILE A 29 -3.56 -4.86 -0.59
N GLN A 30 -3.40 -6.08 -1.08
CA GLN A 30 -4.50 -7.02 -1.31
C GLN A 30 -5.31 -7.31 -0.03
N ASN A 31 -4.72 -7.15 1.16
CA ASN A 31 -5.41 -7.30 2.45
C ASN A 31 -6.19 -6.04 2.90
N TRP A 32 -6.66 -5.21 1.96
CA TRP A 32 -7.48 -4.03 2.24
C TRP A 32 -8.96 -4.36 2.51
N ASN A 33 -9.20 -5.11 3.59
CA ASN A 33 -10.54 -5.55 4.00
C ASN A 33 -11.40 -4.41 4.58
N LEU A 34 -12.72 -4.64 4.71
CA LEU A 34 -13.71 -3.65 5.18
C LEU A 34 -13.32 -2.96 6.50
N GLY A 35 -12.79 -3.71 7.46
CA GLY A 35 -12.34 -3.16 8.75
C GLY A 35 -11.21 -2.15 8.58
N LYS A 36 -10.23 -2.45 7.71
CA LYS A 36 -9.13 -1.52 7.40
C LYS A 36 -9.60 -0.27 6.67
N GLN A 37 -10.59 -0.39 5.79
CA GLN A 37 -11.19 0.78 5.14
C GLN A 37 -11.90 1.67 6.16
N GLN A 38 -12.59 1.06 7.13
CA GLN A 38 -13.26 1.78 8.21
C GLN A 38 -12.24 2.46 9.14
N GLU A 39 -11.21 1.73 9.59
CA GLU A 39 -10.11 2.30 10.40
C GLU A 39 -9.49 3.52 9.71
N PHE A 40 -9.32 3.48 8.39
CA PHE A 40 -8.76 4.61 7.63
C PHE A 40 -9.73 5.78 7.50
N ARG A 41 -11.02 5.52 7.26
CA ARG A 41 -12.06 6.57 7.24
C ARG A 41 -12.16 7.30 8.58
N GLU A 42 -11.93 6.60 9.68
CA GLU A 42 -11.97 7.18 11.03
C GLU A 42 -10.71 7.97 11.39
N ARG A 43 -9.63 7.91 10.58
CA ARG A 43 -8.41 8.69 10.83
C ARG A 43 -8.70 10.18 10.70
N LYS A 44 -8.31 10.93 11.73
CA LYS A 44 -8.35 12.40 11.73
C LYS A 44 -7.00 12.95 11.28
N THR A 45 -7.02 13.87 10.33
CA THR A 45 -5.82 14.60 9.91
C THR A 45 -5.56 15.76 10.87
N VAL A 46 -4.29 16.03 11.13
CA VAL A 46 -3.86 17.21 11.86
C VAL A 46 -3.36 18.24 10.86
N LYS A 47 -3.79 19.49 11.00
CA LYS A 47 -3.20 20.59 10.23
C LYS A 47 -1.78 20.82 10.73
N ILE A 48 -0.80 20.71 9.82
CA ILE A 48 0.61 20.93 10.16
C ILE A 48 0.80 22.32 10.77
N ASP A 49 0.14 23.35 10.24
CA ASP A 49 0.25 24.71 10.76
C ASP A 49 -0.17 24.82 12.23
N SER A 50 -1.26 24.14 12.60
CA SER A 50 -1.72 24.10 13.99
C SER A 50 -0.73 23.35 14.88
N TYR A 51 -0.16 22.24 14.40
CA TYR A 51 0.84 21.47 15.14
C TYR A 51 2.14 22.26 15.34
N MET A 52 2.60 22.98 14.32
CA MET A 52 3.79 23.83 14.39
C MET A 52 3.59 25.01 15.36
N LYS A 53 2.39 25.62 15.40
CA LYS A 53 2.06 26.67 16.38
C LYS A 53 2.11 26.16 17.82
N ILE A 54 1.56 24.96 18.08
CA ILE A 54 1.64 24.32 19.39
C ILE A 54 3.10 24.04 19.77
N LYS A 55 3.90 23.50 18.84
CA LYS A 55 5.33 23.22 19.07
C LYS A 55 6.15 24.49 19.32
N ALA A 56 5.87 25.57 18.59
CA ALA A 56 6.56 26.85 18.74
C ALA A 56 6.15 27.61 20.02
N GLY A 57 4.91 27.45 20.49
CA GLY A 57 4.40 28.01 21.74
C GLY A 57 4.81 27.21 22.98
N SER A 58 5.15 25.93 22.82
CA SER A 58 5.78 25.09 23.85
C SER A 58 7.27 25.42 23.99
N LYS A 59 7.59 26.69 24.24
CA LYS A 59 8.90 27.06 24.80
C LYS A 59 8.93 26.58 26.25
N ILE A 60 9.70 25.53 26.50
CA ILE A 60 10.35 25.35 27.81
C ILE A 60 11.38 26.48 27.94
#